data_AF-A0A916LF18-F1
#
_entry.id   AF-A0A916LF18-F1
#
_cell.length_a   1.000
_cell.length_b   1.000
_cell.length_c   1.000
_cell.angle_alpha   90.00
_cell.angle_beta   90.00
_cell.angle_gamma   90.00
#
_symmetry.space_group_name_H-M   'P 1'
#
loop_
_entity.id
_entity.type
_entity.pdbx_description
1 polymer ?
#
loop_
_entity_poly.entity_id
_entity_poly.type
_entity_poly.pdbx_seq_one_letter_code
_entity_poly.pdbx_strand_id
1 'polypeptide(L)'
;MTRQRLFNMALNHHCDPQPDPGKWAGFELHRDVTVTEEFTLGSGISAVNAELWDEASVDCFRSQSGMKVMGFAVKTVDDYRLAHKIGLDAVLVDSPLAAQQWRH
;
A
#
# COMPACT_ATOMS: atom_id res chain seq x y z
N MET A 1 5.70 12.13 3.21
CA MET A 1 4.44 11.34 3.28
C MET A 1 4.04 11.16 4.73
N THR A 2 2.75 11.28 5.07
CA THR A 2 2.22 10.97 6.42
C THR A 2 1.32 9.74 6.35
N ARG A 3 1.14 9.01 7.47
CA ARG A 3 0.32 7.79 7.53
C ARG A 3 -1.14 8.05 7.13
N GLN A 4 -1.73 9.15 7.62
CA GLN A 4 -3.11 9.53 7.29
C GLN A 4 -3.30 9.76 5.79
N ARG A 5 -2.33 10.41 5.14
CA ARG A 5 -2.38 10.64 3.70
C ARG A 5 -2.44 9.31 2.95
N LEU A 6 -1.58 8.36 3.27
CA LEU A 6 -1.57 7.03 2.62
C LEU A 6 -2.89 6.27 2.80
N PHE A 7 -3.47 6.29 4.00
CA PHE A 7 -4.80 5.70 4.23
C PHE A 7 -5.89 6.38 3.41
N ASN A 8 -5.89 7.71 3.31
CA ASN A 8 -6.85 8.43 2.46
C ASN A 8 -6.70 8.06 0.98
N MET A 9 -5.49 7.78 0.50
CA MET A 9 -5.27 7.34 -0.88
C MET A 9 -5.74 5.91 -1.08
N ALA A 10 -5.40 5.00 -0.16
CA ALA A 10 -5.80 3.59 -0.24
C ALA A 10 -7.33 3.42 -0.18
N LEU A 11 -8.01 4.16 0.70
CA LEU A 11 -9.46 4.02 0.92
C LEU A 11 -10.31 4.83 -0.04
N ASN A 12 -9.90 6.05 -0.40
CA ASN A 12 -10.72 6.96 -1.20
C ASN A 12 -10.21 7.14 -2.63
N HIS A 13 -9.09 6.52 -2.99
CA HIS A 13 -8.40 6.75 -4.27
C HIS A 13 -8.11 8.24 -4.56
N HIS A 14 -7.96 9.05 -3.50
CA HIS A 14 -7.69 10.48 -3.61
C HIS A 14 -6.19 10.77 -3.51
N CYS A 15 -5.64 11.45 -4.51
CA CYS A 15 -4.21 11.65 -4.68
C CYS A 15 -3.66 12.98 -4.15
N ASP A 16 -4.52 13.85 -3.62
CA ASP A 16 -4.15 15.22 -3.26
C ASP A 16 -3.46 15.34 -1.89
N PRO A 17 -2.52 16.29 -1.73
CA PRO A 17 -1.88 17.08 -2.80
C PRO A 17 -0.93 16.21 -3.63
N GLN A 18 -0.60 16.63 -4.85
CA GLN A 18 0.33 15.93 -5.74
C GLN A 18 1.67 15.60 -5.03
N PRO A 19 2.22 14.38 -5.17
CA PRO A 19 3.52 14.06 -4.61
C PRO A 19 4.64 14.85 -5.30
N ASP A 20 5.68 15.21 -4.54
CA ASP A 20 6.87 15.83 -5.13
C ASP A 20 7.55 14.84 -6.11
N PRO A 21 7.91 15.27 -7.32
CA PRO A 21 8.63 14.43 -8.27
C PRO A 21 9.93 13.87 -7.69
N GLY A 22 10.27 12.64 -8.07
CA GLY A 22 11.53 11.99 -7.67
C GLY A 22 11.56 11.46 -6.22
N LYS A 23 10.43 11.48 -5.50
CA LYS A 23 10.31 10.81 -4.20
C LYS A 23 9.89 9.35 -4.35
N TRP A 24 9.84 8.64 -3.23
CA TRP A 24 9.29 7.29 -3.11
C TRP A 24 8.15 7.31 -2.09
N ALA A 25 7.08 6.57 -2.37
CA ALA A 25 6.08 6.20 -1.37
C ALA A 25 6.22 4.71 -1.06
N GLY A 26 5.96 4.34 0.20
CA GLY A 26 5.95 2.94 0.57
C GLY A 26 5.06 2.66 1.77
N PHE A 27 4.45 1.49 1.76
CA PHE A 27 3.57 1.00 2.81
C PHE A 27 3.53 -0.52 2.82
N GLU A 28 3.17 -1.12 3.95
CA GLU A 28 2.95 -2.57 4.03
C GLU A 28 1.87 -3.02 3.06
N LEU A 29 2.09 -4.18 2.40
CA LEU A 29 1.10 -4.77 1.49
C LEU A 29 -0.19 -5.12 2.22
N HIS A 30 -0.02 -5.66 3.43
CA HIS A 30 -1.07 -6.05 4.34
C HIS A 30 -0.81 -5.45 5.71
N ARG A 31 -1.85 -4.97 6.38
CA ARG A 31 -1.73 -4.44 7.74
C ARG A 31 -2.96 -4.69 8.58
N ASP A 32 -2.75 -5.18 9.80
CA ASP A 32 -3.80 -5.20 10.81
C ASP A 32 -4.12 -3.77 11.25
N VAL A 33 -5.38 -3.38 11.06
CA VAL A 33 -5.94 -2.08 11.45
C VAL A 33 -7.20 -2.28 12.27
N THR A 34 -7.50 -1.29 13.10
CA THR A 34 -8.78 -1.17 13.78
C THR A 34 -9.56 -0.05 13.13
N VAL A 35 -10.75 -0.37 12.62
CA VAL A 35 -11.70 0.60 12.10
C VAL A 35 -12.67 0.93 13.21
N THR A 36 -12.78 2.22 13.52
CA THR A 36 -13.79 2.75 14.44
C THR A 36 -14.79 3.57 13.63
N GLU A 37 -16.05 3.16 13.65
CA GLU A 37 -17.16 3.86 13.03
C GLU A 37 -17.97 4.57 14.12
N GLU A 38 -18.17 5.88 13.98
CA GLU A 38 -18.93 6.70 14.93
C GLU A 38 -20.40 6.79 14.52
N PHE A 39 -21.31 6.44 15.43
CA PHE A 39 -22.76 6.50 15.26
C PHE A 39 -23.41 7.39 16.32
N THR A 40 -24.66 7.81 16.10
CA THR A 40 -25.41 8.64 17.06
C THR A 40 -25.48 8.03 18.47
N LEU A 41 -25.46 6.70 18.58
CA LEU A 41 -25.61 5.97 19.85
C LEU A 41 -24.32 5.27 20.34
N GLY A 42 -23.16 5.58 19.75
CA GLY A 42 -21.87 5.00 20.16
C GLY A 42 -20.97 4.66 18.97
N SER A 43 -19.99 3.79 19.18
CA SER A 43 -19.00 3.43 18.15
C SER A 43 -19.00 1.92 17.85
N GLY A 44 -18.93 1.57 16.57
CA GLY A 44 -18.60 0.22 16.12
C GLY A 44 -17.09 0.06 15.96
N ILE A 45 -16.52 -1.06 16.42
CA ILE A 45 -15.09 -1.34 16.31
C ILE A 45 -14.89 -2.67 15.59
N SER A 46 -14.13 -2.65 14.50
CA SER A 46 -13.81 -3.83 13.70
C SER A 46 -12.30 -3.98 13.50
N ALA A 47 -11.78 -5.20 13.65
CA ALA A 47 -10.40 -5.52 13.27
C ALA A 47 -10.38 -6.02 11.81
N VAL A 48 -9.49 -5.44 11.01
CA VAL A 48 -9.36 -5.76 9.58
C VAL A 48 -7.89 -5.96 9.24
N ASN A 49 -7.58 -7.01 8.49
CA ASN A 49 -6.31 -7.08 7.78
C ASN A 49 -6.52 -6.37 6.42
N ALA A 50 -6.02 -5.14 6.32
CA ALA A 50 -6.26 -4.28 5.17
C ALA A 50 -5.19 -4.48 4.10
N GLU A 51 -5.63 -4.71 2.86
CA GLU A 51 -4.81 -4.56 1.65
C GLU A 51 -4.75 -3.07 1.30
N LEU A 52 -3.55 -2.50 1.32
CA LEU A 52 -3.39 -1.03 1.23
C LEU A 52 -2.82 -0.57 -0.11
N TRP A 53 -2.52 -1.52 -0.99
CA TRP A 53 -2.12 -1.29 -2.36
C TRP A 53 -3.07 -1.99 -3.30
N ASP A 54 -3.54 -1.26 -4.30
CA ASP A 54 -4.29 -1.75 -5.44
C ASP A 54 -3.85 -1.00 -6.71
N GLU A 55 -4.36 -1.41 -7.87
CA GLU A 55 -3.98 -0.80 -9.16
C GLU A 55 -4.30 0.71 -9.18
N ALA A 56 -5.45 1.12 -8.63
CA ALA A 56 -5.89 2.52 -8.62
C ALA A 56 -4.98 3.43 -7.76
N SER A 57 -4.59 2.96 -6.57
CA SER A 57 -3.67 3.69 -5.68
C SER A 57 -2.25 3.75 -6.23
N VAL A 58 -1.79 2.73 -6.97
CA VAL A 58 -0.50 2.78 -7.67
C VAL A 58 -0.52 3.78 -8.83
N ASP A 59 -1.57 3.75 -9.65
CA ASP A 59 -1.72 4.67 -10.79
C ASP A 59 -1.83 6.12 -10.36
N CYS A 60 -2.47 6.37 -9.22
CA CYS A 60 -2.52 7.67 -8.55
C CYS A 60 -1.11 8.26 -8.34
N PHE A 61 -0.15 7.47 -7.86
CA PHE A 61 1.22 7.94 -7.64
C PHE A 61 2.01 8.14 -8.93
N ARG A 62 1.82 7.24 -9.89
CA ARG A 62 2.54 7.25 -11.17
C ARG A 62 2.11 8.41 -12.05
N SER A 63 0.81 8.57 -12.25
CA SER A 63 0.22 9.52 -13.22
C SER A 63 0.54 10.98 -12.90
N GLN A 64 0.64 11.33 -11.62
CA GLN A 64 0.78 12.73 -11.24
C GLN A 64 2.24 13.19 -11.13
N SER A 65 3.16 12.35 -10.68
CA SER A 65 4.49 12.83 -10.24
C SER A 65 5.66 11.97 -10.72
N GLY A 66 5.40 10.85 -11.40
CA GLY A 66 6.43 9.84 -11.68
C GLY A 66 7.05 9.25 -10.42
N MET A 67 6.38 9.40 -9.27
CA MET A 67 6.87 8.89 -7.99
C MET A 67 6.92 7.37 -8.01
N LYS A 68 7.96 6.82 -7.40
CA LYS A 68 8.14 5.37 -7.27
C LYS A 68 7.39 4.84 -6.05
N VAL A 69 6.81 3.65 -6.16
CA VAL A 69 6.03 3.01 -5.09
C VAL A 69 6.68 1.70 -4.64
N MET A 70 6.70 1.46 -3.34
CA MET A 70 7.31 0.27 -2.73
C MET A 70 6.37 -0.42 -1.74
N GLY A 71 6.23 -1.74 -1.85
CA GLY A 71 5.50 -2.55 -0.87
C GLY A 71 6.43 -3.03 0.25
N PHE A 72 6.00 -2.94 1.50
CA PHE A 72 6.73 -3.51 2.65
C PHE A 72 6.11 -4.80 3.14
N ALA A 73 6.88 -5.55 3.93
CA ALA A 73 6.43 -6.79 4.58
C ALA A 73 5.94 -7.85 3.59
N VAL A 74 6.57 -7.94 2.41
CA VAL A 74 6.29 -8.98 1.42
C VAL A 74 6.99 -10.27 1.86
N LYS A 75 6.19 -11.23 2.33
CA LYS A 75 6.69 -12.43 3.02
C LYS A 75 6.42 -13.73 2.28
N THR A 76 5.51 -13.70 1.32
CA THR A 76 5.06 -14.89 0.59
C THR A 76 5.25 -14.71 -0.92
N VAL A 77 5.23 -15.83 -1.64
CA VAL A 77 5.23 -15.84 -3.11
C VAL A 77 3.99 -15.14 -3.67
N ASP A 78 2.85 -15.25 -2.99
CA ASP A 78 1.60 -14.63 -3.44
C ASP A 78 1.62 -13.12 -3.24
N ASP A 79 2.17 -12.63 -2.13
CA ASP A 79 2.43 -11.19 -1.92
C ASP A 79 3.37 -10.64 -2.99
N TYR A 80 4.40 -11.40 -3.35
CA TYR A 80 5.36 -11.01 -4.38
C TYR A 80 4.70 -10.90 -5.75
N ARG A 81 3.84 -11.87 -6.10
CA ARG A 81 3.05 -11.86 -7.34
C ARG A 81 2.03 -10.72 -7.35
N LEU A 82 1.36 -10.48 -6.23
CA LEU A 82 0.41 -9.38 -6.08
C LEU A 82 1.11 -8.04 -6.29
N ALA A 83 2.24 -7.81 -5.61
CA ALA A 83 3.05 -6.61 -5.76
C ALA A 83 3.47 -6.35 -7.21
N HIS A 84 3.88 -7.41 -7.94
CA HIS A 84 4.19 -7.29 -9.36
C HIS A 84 2.94 -6.96 -10.19
N LYS A 85 1.82 -7.66 -9.94
CA LYS A 85 0.56 -7.47 -10.67
C LYS A 85 0.02 -6.05 -10.57
N ILE A 86 -0.01 -5.48 -9.35
CA ILE A 86 -0.51 -4.12 -9.12
C ILE A 86 0.51 -3.04 -9.51
N GLY A 87 1.71 -3.44 -9.95
CA GLY A 87 2.70 -2.53 -10.50
C GLY A 87 3.53 -1.80 -9.44
N LEU A 88 3.88 -2.42 -8.32
CA LEU A 88 4.86 -1.82 -7.41
C LEU A 88 6.25 -1.75 -8.08
N ASP A 89 7.00 -0.66 -7.87
CA ASP A 89 8.35 -0.50 -8.43
C ASP A 89 9.41 -1.30 -7.64
N ALA A 90 9.13 -1.58 -6.36
CA ALA A 90 9.98 -2.40 -5.51
C ALA A 90 9.20 -3.05 -4.37
N VAL A 91 9.82 -4.05 -3.74
CA VAL A 91 9.32 -4.65 -2.50
C VAL A 91 10.45 -4.76 -1.47
N LEU A 92 10.10 -4.60 -0.20
CA LEU A 92 10.97 -4.92 0.94
C LEU A 92 10.56 -6.29 1.48
N VAL A 93 11.52 -7.22 1.45
CA VAL A 93 11.37 -8.62 1.84
C VAL A 93 12.31 -8.95 2.99
N ASP A 94 11.92 -9.90 3.85
CA ASP A 94 12.75 -10.31 5.00
C ASP A 94 13.98 -11.13 4.55
N SER A 95 13.87 -11.86 3.43
CA SER A 95 14.96 -12.66 2.87
C SER A 95 15.07 -12.46 1.36
N PRO A 96 16.05 -11.68 0.88
CA PRO A 96 16.33 -11.55 -0.55
C PRO A 96 16.62 -12.90 -1.22
N LEU A 97 17.24 -13.84 -0.50
CA LEU A 97 17.50 -15.18 -1.00
C LEU A 97 16.20 -15.96 -1.27
N ALA A 98 15.23 -15.88 -0.36
CA ALA A 98 13.91 -16.49 -0.59
C ALA A 98 13.19 -15.80 -1.76
N ALA A 99 13.22 -14.47 -1.80
CA ALA A 99 12.55 -13.70 -2.85
C ALA A 99 13.10 -13.96 -4.25
N GLN A 100 14.36 -14.36 -4.40
CA GLN A 100 14.90 -14.80 -5.69
C GLN A 100 14.13 -15.99 -6.27
N GLN A 101 13.62 -16.88 -5.43
CA GLN A 101 12.84 -18.05 -5.85
C GLN A 101 11.43 -17.69 -6.33
N TRP A 102 10.93 -16.49 -6.00
CA TRP A 102 9.59 -16.02 -6.37
C TRP A 102 9.56 -15.23 -7.68
N ARG A 103 10.73 -14.99 -8.29
CA ARG A 103 10.86 -14.22 -9.55
C ARG A 103 10.39 -14.97 -10.81
N HIS A 104 9.98 -16.23 -10.66
CA HIS A 104 9.58 -17.14 -11.74
C HIS A 104 8.10 -17.53 -11.62
#